data_AF-A0A843XJ22-F1
#
_entry.id   AF-A0A843XJ22-F1
#
_cell.length_a   1.000
_cell.length_b   1.000
_cell.length_c   1.000
_cell.angle_alpha   90.00
_cell.angle_beta   90.00
_cell.angle_gamma   90.00
#
_symmetry.space_group_name_H-M   'P 1'
#
loop_
_entity.id
_entity.type
_entity.pdbx_description
1 polymer ?
#
loop_
_entity_poly.entity_id
_entity_poly.type
_entity_poly.pdbx_seq_one_letter_code
_entity_poly.pdbx_strand_id
1 'polypeptide(L)' 'MQGMVQAMQTQAKTQAALQAQLLRLQLQFSRSMAMERADVWWAFMIRTRYEDGAIEVNWAEFTRLFRAKFIAEHI' A
#
# COMPACT_ATOMS: atom_id res chain seq x y z
N MET A 1 40.89 -17.10 15.29
CA MET A 1 39.84 -17.38 14.28
C MET A 1 38.41 -17.32 14.83
N GLN A 2 38.12 -17.80 16.06
CA GLN A 2 36.76 -17.77 16.63
C GLN A 2 36.14 -16.37 16.78
N GLY A 3 36.91 -15.35 17.20
CA GLY A 3 36.38 -13.98 17.34
C GLY A 3 35.94 -13.33 16.02
N MET A 4 36.63 -13.65 14.91
CA MET A 4 36.27 -13.15 13.58
C MET A 4 34.95 -13.76 13.08
N VAL A 5 34.73 -15.05 13.34
CA VAL A 5 33.48 -15.73 13.02
C VAL A 5 32.31 -15.16 13.82
N GLN A 6 32.51 -14.88 15.12
CA GLN A 6 31.48 -14.23 15.95
C GLN A 6 31.16 -12.81 15.48
N ALA A 7 32.18 -12.03 15.09
CA ALA A 7 31.98 -10.69 14.52
C ALA A 7 31.18 -10.75 13.20
N MET A 8 31.53 -11.67 12.29
CA MET A 8 30.80 -11.86 11.03
C MET A 8 29.34 -12.30 11.26
N GLN A 9 29.09 -13.21 12.20
CA GLN A 9 27.74 -13.64 12.55
C GLN A 9 26.91 -12.49 13.14
N THR A 10 27.53 -11.65 13.97
CA THR A 10 26.87 -10.47 14.56
C THR A 10 26.55 -9.46 13.47
N GLN A 11 27.49 -9.19 12.56
CA GLN A 11 27.29 -8.31 11.42
C GLN A 11 26.15 -8.79 10.51
N ALA A 12 26.10 -10.09 10.20
CA ALA A 12 25.04 -10.67 9.38
C ALA A 12 23.66 -10.54 10.04
N LYS A 13 23.56 -10.77 11.36
CA LYS A 13 22.31 -10.58 12.12
C LYS A 13 21.86 -9.12 12.10
N THR A 14 22.78 -8.18 12.32
CA THR A 14 22.48 -6.74 12.26
C THR A 14 22.00 -6.33 10.86
N GLN A 15 22.65 -6.84 9.81
CA GLN A 15 22.27 -6.55 8.43
C GLN A 15 20.87 -7.10 8.10
N ALA A 16 20.56 -8.33 8.53
CA ALA A 16 19.23 -8.92 8.36
C ALA A 16 18.15 -8.13 9.13
N ALA A 17 18.45 -7.70 10.36
CA ALA A 17 17.54 -6.88 11.15
C ALA A 17 17.26 -5.53 10.48
N LEU A 18 18.28 -4.88 9.92
CA LEU A 18 18.13 -3.62 9.20
C LEU A 18 17.29 -3.79 7.92
N GLN A 19 17.55 -4.84 7.13
CA GLN A 19 16.74 -5.15 5.94
C GLN A 19 15.27 -5.38 6.29
N ALA A 20 14.99 -6.12 7.37
CA ALA A 20 13.63 -6.33 7.84
C ALA A 20 12.95 -5.03 8.28
N GLN A 21 13.67 -4.12 8.93
CA GLN A 21 13.14 -2.81 9.32
C GLN A 21 12.84 -1.93 8.10
N LEU A 22 13.74 -1.89 7.12
CA LEU A 22 13.54 -1.13 5.89
C LEU A 22 12.32 -1.64 5.10
N LEU A 23 12.16 -2.96 4.99
CA LEU A 23 10.99 -3.54 4.34
C LEU A 23 9.68 -3.16 5.06
N ARG A 24 9.66 -3.18 6.40
CA ARG A 24 8.48 -2.75 7.18
C ARG A 24 8.13 -1.30 6.92
N LEU A 25 9.13 -0.40 6.90
CA LEU A 25 8.92 1.02 6.61
C LEU A 25 8.39 1.23 5.19
N GLN A 26 8.95 0.51 4.21
CA GLN A 26 8.48 0.55 2.83
C GLN A 26 7.02 0.11 2.72
N LEU A 27 6.66 -1.02 3.33
CA LEU A 27 5.28 -1.52 3.34
C LEU A 27 4.31 -0.55 4.02
N GLN A 28 4.72 0.05 5.13
CA GLN A 28 3.92 1.06 5.83
C GLN A 28 3.68 2.29 4.95
N PHE A 29 4.74 2.81 4.31
CA PHE A 29 4.63 3.95 3.39
C PHE A 29 3.74 3.62 2.19
N SER A 30 3.96 2.48 1.54
CA SER A 30 3.14 2.04 0.41
C SER A 30 1.66 1.92 0.78
N ARG A 31 1.36 1.41 2.00
CA ARG A 31 -0.01 1.34 2.51
C ARG A 31 -0.61 2.74 2.69
N SER A 32 0.10 3.66 3.34
CA SER A 32 -0.40 5.04 3.54
C SER A 32 -0.68 5.73 2.21
N MET A 33 0.24 5.62 1.25
CA MET A 33 0.06 6.17 -0.10
C MET A 33 -1.13 5.54 -0.82
N ALA A 34 -1.34 4.23 -0.70
CA ALA A 34 -2.49 3.56 -1.30
C ALA A 34 -3.81 4.05 -0.69
N MET A 35 -3.86 4.25 0.63
CA MET A 35 -5.04 4.78 1.33
C MET A 35 -5.34 6.21 0.89
N GLU A 36 -4.35 7.10 0.88
CA GLU A 36 -4.52 8.49 0.46
C GLU A 36 -5.00 8.59 -1.01
N ARG A 37 -4.43 7.79 -1.91
CA ARG A 37 -4.86 7.74 -3.31
C ARG A 37 -6.28 7.20 -3.46
N ALA A 38 -6.68 6.23 -2.63
CA ALA A 38 -8.05 5.72 -2.63
C ALA A 38 -9.06 6.79 -2.16
N ASP A 39 -8.73 7.53 -1.09
CA ASP A 39 -9.58 8.59 -0.55
C ASP A 39 -9.76 9.73 -1.56
N VAL A 40 -8.67 10.20 -2.17
CA VAL A 40 -8.71 11.26 -3.19
C VAL A 40 -9.52 10.83 -4.41
N TRP A 41 -9.31 9.60 -4.89
CA TRP A 41 -10.09 9.07 -6.02
C TRP A 41 -11.58 8.99 -5.69
N TRP A 42 -11.92 8.48 -4.51
CA TRP A 42 -13.31 8.34 -4.10
C TRP A 42 -14.00 9.70 -3.98
N ALA A 43 -13.35 10.67 -3.33
CA ALA A 43 -13.87 12.04 -3.24
C ALA A 43 -14.08 12.68 -4.61
N PHE A 44 -13.16 12.46 -5.56
CA PHE A 44 -13.30 12.94 -6.93
C PHE A 44 -14.46 12.27 -7.67
N MET A 45 -14.62 10.95 -7.54
CA MET A 45 -15.73 10.20 -8.14
C MET A 45 -17.09 10.67 -7.63
N ILE A 46 -17.24 10.86 -6.32
CA ILE A 46 -18.45 11.40 -5.69
C ILE A 46 -18.76 12.82 -6.18
N ARG A 47 -17.76 13.65 -6.43
CA ARG A 47 -18.00 15.02 -6.92
C ARG A 47 -18.37 15.07 -8.40
N THR A 48 -17.79 14.19 -9.22
CA THR A 48 -17.89 14.29 -10.69
C THR A 48 -19.02 13.49 -11.31
N ARG A 49 -19.41 12.36 -10.73
CA ARG A 49 -20.45 11.49 -11.32
C ARG A 49 -21.84 11.69 -10.73
N TYR A 50 -21.92 12.55 -9.74
CA TYR A 50 -22.80 12.36 -8.59
C TYR A 50 -23.16 13.75 -8.01
N GLU A 51 -23.36 14.71 -8.92
CA GLU A 51 -23.54 16.15 -8.69
C GLU A 51 -24.64 16.51 -7.69
N ASP A 52 -25.66 15.66 -7.51
CA ASP A 52 -26.84 15.95 -6.69
C ASP A 52 -26.82 15.35 -5.27
N GLY A 53 -25.66 14.87 -4.80
CA GLY A 53 -25.41 14.60 -3.38
C GLY A 53 -26.15 13.41 -2.75
N ALA A 54 -27.04 12.74 -3.47
CA ALA A 54 -27.76 11.56 -2.98
C ALA A 54 -27.43 10.33 -3.83
N ILE A 55 -26.35 9.63 -3.48
CA ILE A 55 -26.05 8.33 -4.11
C ILE A 55 -25.81 7.28 -3.06
N GLU A 56 -26.77 6.37 -2.97
CA GLU A 56 -26.48 5.01 -2.53
C GLU A 56 -25.61 4.37 -3.60
N VAL A 57 -24.28 4.47 -3.46
CA VAL A 57 -23.38 3.63 -4.25
C VAL A 57 -23.47 2.25 -3.64
N ASN A 58 -24.24 1.37 -4.29
CA ASN A 58 -24.28 -0.02 -3.86
C ASN A 58 -22.90 -0.67 -4.05
N TRP A 59 -22.65 -1.72 -3.28
CA TRP A 59 -21.35 -2.40 -3.24
C TRP A 59 -20.89 -2.94 -4.61
N ALA A 60 -21.83 -3.34 -5.47
CA ALA A 60 -21.51 -3.87 -6.80
C ALA A 60 -20.92 -2.78 -7.71
N GLU A 61 -21.51 -1.59 -7.71
CA GLU A 61 -21.04 -0.46 -8.52
C GLU A 61 -19.70 0.08 -7.99
N PHE A 62 -19.55 0.20 -6.67
CA PHE A 62 -18.25 0.52 -6.05
C PHE A 62 -17.17 -0.46 -6.51
N THR A 63 -17.43 -1.76 -6.40
CA THR A 63 -16.46 -2.80 -6.75
C THR A 63 -16.08 -2.74 -8.23
N ARG A 64 -17.04 -2.52 -9.13
CA ARG A 64 -16.80 -2.38 -10.56
C ARG A 64 -15.86 -1.20 -10.85
N LEU A 65 -16.14 -0.04 -10.26
CA LEU A 65 -15.35 1.19 -10.45
C LEU A 65 -13.95 1.08 -9.82
N PHE A 66 -13.86 0.51 -8.62
CA PHE A 66 -12.60 0.28 -7.92
C PHE A 66 -11.69 -0.65 -8.74
N ARG A 67 -12.22 -1.78 -9.22
CA ARG A 67 -11.46 -2.72 -10.07
C ARG A 67 -10.94 -2.05 -11.34
N ALA A 68 -11.79 -1.28 -12.02
CA ALA A 68 -11.39 -0.56 -13.23
C ALA A 68 -10.26 0.47 -12.99
N LYS A 69 -10.18 1.06 -11.79
CA LYS A 69 -9.16 2.08 -11.48
C LYS A 69 -7.87 1.52 -10.90
N PHE A 70 -7.97 0.54 -10.00
CA PHE A 70 -6.84 0.07 -9.19
C PHE A 70 -6.34 -1.32 -9.57
N ILE A 71 -7.11 -2.10 -10.34
CA ILE A 71 -6.78 -3.49 -10.71
C ILE A 71 -6.61 -3.63 -12.23
N ALA A 72 -6.95 -2.61 -13.02
CA ALA A 72 -6.75 -2.65 -14.46
C ALA A 72 -5.25 -2.79 -14.80
N GLU A 73 -4.96 -3.87 -15.54
CA GLU A 73 -3.68 -4.33 -16.09
C GLU A 73 -2.74 -5.13 -15.15
N HIS A 74 -3.09 -6.40 -14.89
CA HIS A 74 -2.16 -7.55 -14.83
C HIS A 74 -2.90 -8.87 -15.15
N ILE A 75 -3.64 -8.92 -16.27
CA ILE A 75 -3.99 -10.17 -16.96
C ILE A 75 -3.47 -10.04 -18.39
#